data_AF-A0A8H6NMR1-F1
#
_entry.id   AF-A0A8H6NMR1-F1
#
_cell.length_a   1.000
_cell.length_b   1.000
_cell.length_c   1.000
_cell.angle_alpha   90.00
_cell.angle_beta   90.00
_cell.angle_gamma   90.00
#
_symmetry.space_group_name_H-M   'P 1'
#
loop_
_entity.id
_entity.type
_entity.pdbx_description
1 polymer ?
#
loop_
_entity_poly.entity_id
_entity_poly.type
_entity_poly.pdbx_seq_one_letter_code
_entity_poly.pdbx_strand_id
1 'polypeptide(L)'
;MADLNLQEIHDTLLDIASEAGKMIMAANPSSIDQGTKLNSVDIVTETDQAVEKMVSTRLSSAYPSINFMGEETYTKGTRLGPEPTFVVDPIDGTTNFVHSFPDACISLGLAVDCVPVVGVIYNPFQDLLYTAIKGKGAYMRRAGGPAQRLPLAKNPVPLRGLDSALLACEWGSTRDGPNFELKAATFRKLAATKESGGAMVHSMRALGSAALNIAAVAAGQLDLYWEGGCWAWDVCAGWCILAEAGGIMAGGNPGVWDPAVDER
;
A
#
# COMPACT_ATOMS: atom_id res chain seq x y z
N MET A 1 9.34 -23.41 -14.58
CA MET A 1 8.59 -22.74 -13.51
C MET A 1 7.21 -23.36 -13.51
N ALA A 2 6.77 -23.93 -12.39
CA ALA A 2 5.39 -24.41 -12.29
C ALA A 2 4.44 -23.22 -12.50
N ASP A 3 3.40 -23.40 -13.31
CA ASP A 3 2.37 -22.36 -13.47
C ASP A 3 1.73 -22.09 -12.11
N LEU A 4 2.02 -20.93 -11.52
CA LEU A 4 1.42 -20.52 -10.26
C LEU A 4 -0.08 -20.36 -10.43
N ASN A 5 -0.86 -21.03 -9.59
CA ASN A 5 -2.31 -20.84 -9.56
C ASN A 5 -2.65 -19.52 -8.85
N LEU A 6 -2.62 -18.42 -9.60
CA LEU A 6 -2.86 -17.08 -9.04
C LEU A 6 -4.24 -16.92 -8.39
N GLN A 7 -5.24 -17.70 -8.84
CA GLN A 7 -6.57 -17.67 -8.23
C GLN A 7 -6.56 -18.27 -6.82
N GLU A 8 -5.96 -19.44 -6.66
CA GLU A 8 -5.85 -20.12 -5.37
C GLU A 8 -5.00 -19.31 -4.38
N ILE A 9 -3.91 -18.71 -4.87
CA ILE A 9 -3.09 -17.81 -4.06
C ILE A 9 -3.90 -16.59 -3.62
N HIS A 10 -4.59 -15.92 -4.54
CA HIS A 10 -5.46 -14.79 -4.19
C HIS A 10 -6.50 -15.16 -3.13
N ASP A 11 -7.20 -16.28 -3.29
CA ASP A 11 -8.23 -16.71 -2.35
C ASP A 11 -7.62 -17.01 -0.97
N THR A 12 -6.41 -17.58 -0.94
CA THR A 12 -5.64 -17.75 0.31
C THR A 12 -5.29 -16.40 0.95
N LEU A 13 -4.88 -15.40 0.16
CA LEU A 13 -4.57 -14.05 0.66
C LEU A 13 -5.82 -13.36 1.22
N LEU A 14 -7.00 -13.60 0.67
CA LEU A 14 -8.26 -13.07 1.23
C LEU A 14 -8.55 -13.62 2.62
N ASP A 15 -8.38 -14.94 2.80
CA ASP A 15 -8.58 -15.58 4.10
C ASP A 15 -7.59 -15.05 5.13
N ILE A 16 -6.32 -14.91 4.74
CA ILE A 16 -5.26 -14.34 5.60
C ILE A 16 -5.56 -12.89 5.94
N ALA A 17 -5.96 -12.05 4.98
CA ALA A 17 -6.32 -10.66 5.22
C ALA A 17 -7.49 -10.53 6.21
N SER A 18 -8.52 -11.39 6.08
CA SER A 18 -9.64 -11.42 7.03
C SER A 18 -9.20 -11.79 8.44
N GLU A 19 -8.29 -12.75 8.59
CA GLU A 19 -7.74 -13.15 9.88
C GLU A 19 -6.87 -12.07 10.50
N ALA A 20 -5.96 -11.48 9.72
CA ALA A 20 -5.13 -10.36 10.16
C ALA A 20 -5.99 -9.16 10.61
N GLY A 21 -7.03 -8.82 9.85
CA GLY A 21 -7.95 -7.75 10.24
C GLY A 21 -8.63 -8.00 11.59
N LYS A 22 -8.96 -9.26 11.94
CA LYS A 22 -9.48 -9.58 13.27
C LYS A 22 -8.42 -9.38 14.36
N MET A 23 -7.16 -9.74 14.09
CA MET A 23 -6.04 -9.50 15.01
C MET A 23 -5.83 -8.00 15.25
N ILE A 24 -5.81 -7.20 14.18
CA ILE A 24 -5.66 -5.73 14.24
C ILE A 24 -6.80 -5.10 15.04
N MET A 25 -8.06 -5.52 14.81
CA MET A 25 -9.21 -4.98 15.53
C MET A 25 -9.31 -5.43 16.99
N ALA A 26 -8.73 -6.59 17.33
CA ALA A 26 -8.69 -7.10 18.70
C ALA A 26 -7.55 -6.46 19.53
N ALA A 27 -6.53 -5.92 18.86
CA ALA A 27 -5.48 -5.18 19.52
C ALA A 27 -6.03 -3.86 20.08
N ASN A 28 -5.65 -3.54 21.32
CA ASN A 28 -6.00 -2.28 21.96
C ASN A 28 -4.72 -1.46 22.17
N PRO A 29 -4.47 -0.44 21.34
CA PRO A 29 -3.28 0.42 21.47
C PRO A 29 -3.18 1.10 22.85
N SER A 30 -4.30 1.25 23.57
CA SER A 30 -4.40 2.02 24.81
C SER A 30 -4.20 1.21 26.09
N SER A 31 -4.19 -0.13 26.04
CA SER A 31 -4.13 -1.00 27.24
C SER A 31 -2.75 -1.59 27.53
N ILE A 32 -1.70 -1.03 26.95
CA ILE A 32 -0.37 -1.62 26.99
C ILE A 32 0.51 -0.80 27.95
N ASP A 33 1.07 -1.50 28.92
CA ASP A 33 1.79 -0.95 30.06
C ASP A 33 2.96 -0.07 29.58
N GLN A 34 2.97 1.21 29.97
CA GLN A 34 4.00 2.19 29.59
C GLN A 34 5.38 1.90 30.23
N GLY A 35 5.49 0.80 30.99
CA GLY A 35 6.56 0.54 31.94
C GLY A 35 7.88 0.02 31.37
N THR A 36 8.04 -0.28 30.08
CA THR A 36 9.35 -0.79 29.59
C THR A 36 9.63 -0.56 28.11
N LYS A 37 9.20 0.58 27.56
CA LYS A 37 9.34 0.85 26.13
C LYS A 37 9.87 2.25 25.88
N LEU A 38 10.89 2.37 25.03
CA LEU A 38 11.72 3.58 24.88
C LEU A 38 10.94 4.76 24.22
N ASN A 39 9.78 4.49 23.61
CA ASN A 39 8.87 5.48 23.03
C ASN A 39 7.51 4.84 22.60
N SER A 40 6.55 5.65 22.15
CA SER A 40 5.21 5.23 21.68
C SER A 40 5.21 4.30 20.45
N VAL A 41 6.36 4.11 19.80
CA VAL A 41 6.54 3.31 18.57
C VAL A 41 6.65 1.81 18.86
N ASP A 42 6.92 1.47 20.10
CA ASP A 42 7.38 0.17 20.55
C ASP A 42 6.20 -0.81 20.84
N ILE A 43 4.95 -0.33 20.77
CA ILE A 43 3.70 -1.10 20.91
C ILE A 43 3.22 -1.67 19.58
N VAL A 44 3.37 -0.87 18.53
CA VAL A 44 3.06 -1.20 17.15
C VAL A 44 3.77 -2.49 16.76
N THR A 45 5.08 -2.52 17.02
CA THR A 45 5.95 -3.66 16.69
C THR A 45 5.42 -5.01 17.18
N GLU A 46 4.72 -5.09 18.31
CA GLU A 46 4.16 -6.38 18.78
C GLU A 46 2.96 -6.85 17.93
N THR A 47 2.05 -5.95 17.57
CA THR A 47 0.88 -6.32 16.75
C THR A 47 1.33 -6.61 15.33
N ASP A 48 2.20 -5.77 14.77
CA ASP A 48 2.84 -5.96 13.47
C ASP A 48 3.59 -7.29 13.39
N GLN A 49 4.46 -7.59 14.36
CA GLN A 49 5.18 -8.87 14.42
C GLN A 49 4.24 -10.07 14.57
N ALA A 50 3.17 -9.95 15.36
CA ALA A 50 2.20 -11.03 15.54
C ALA A 50 1.44 -11.31 14.24
N VAL A 51 1.00 -10.27 13.53
CA VAL A 51 0.33 -10.37 12.23
C VAL A 51 1.29 -10.93 11.19
N GLU A 52 2.51 -10.40 11.06
CA GLU A 52 3.49 -10.89 10.08
C GLU A 52 3.88 -12.34 10.35
N LYS A 53 4.03 -12.74 11.62
CA LYS A 53 4.31 -14.13 11.98
C LYS A 53 3.16 -15.06 11.59
N MET A 54 1.91 -14.64 11.79
CA MET A 54 0.75 -15.41 11.35
C MET A 54 0.74 -15.56 9.82
N VAL A 55 0.93 -14.46 9.10
CA VAL A 55 0.95 -14.42 7.63
C VAL A 55 2.06 -15.30 7.07
N SER A 56 3.30 -15.11 7.52
CA SER A 56 4.48 -15.88 7.07
C SER A 56 4.34 -17.37 7.35
N THR A 57 3.81 -17.76 8.52
CA THR A 57 3.57 -19.17 8.87
C THR A 57 2.54 -19.81 7.93
N ARG A 58 1.42 -19.12 7.68
CA ARG A 58 0.36 -19.58 6.76
C ARG A 58 0.87 -19.74 5.34
N LEU A 59 1.55 -18.72 4.83
CA LEU A 59 2.07 -18.71 3.47
C LEU A 59 3.17 -19.75 3.26
N SER A 60 4.12 -19.87 4.19
CA SER A 60 5.21 -20.87 4.08
C SER A 60 4.69 -22.30 4.17
N SER A 61 3.60 -22.53 4.91
CA SER A 61 2.95 -23.84 5.00
C SER A 61 2.19 -24.20 3.72
N ALA A 62 1.49 -23.24 3.12
CA ALA A 62 0.71 -23.46 1.90
C ALA A 62 1.58 -23.47 0.63
N TYR A 63 2.63 -22.65 0.59
CA TYR A 63 3.46 -22.39 -0.57
C TYR A 63 4.96 -22.42 -0.23
N PRO A 64 5.51 -23.59 0.15
CA PRO A 64 6.90 -23.71 0.64
C PRO A 64 7.97 -23.34 -0.40
N SER A 65 7.62 -23.21 -1.68
CA SER A 65 8.52 -22.82 -2.76
C SER A 65 8.48 -21.33 -3.12
N ILE A 66 7.61 -20.54 -2.49
CA ILE A 66 7.50 -19.10 -2.73
C ILE A 66 8.22 -18.37 -1.59
N ASN A 67 9.06 -17.40 -1.92
CA ASN A 67 9.80 -16.63 -0.93
C ASN A 67 8.87 -15.69 -0.15
N PHE A 68 9.38 -15.16 0.96
CA PHE A 68 8.67 -14.20 1.80
C PHE A 68 9.55 -12.97 2.06
N MET A 69 8.96 -11.78 1.95
CA MET A 69 9.54 -10.49 2.29
C MET A 69 8.49 -9.69 3.07
N GLY A 70 8.70 -9.53 4.38
CA GLY A 70 7.86 -8.70 5.24
C GLY A 70 8.63 -7.49 5.77
N GLU A 71 7.90 -6.47 6.22
CA GLU A 71 8.46 -5.27 6.88
C GLU A 71 9.24 -5.64 8.16
N GLU A 72 8.61 -6.41 9.05
CA GLU A 72 9.14 -6.66 10.40
C GLU A 72 10.33 -7.63 10.40
N THR A 73 10.39 -8.52 9.41
CA THR A 73 11.51 -9.46 9.21
C THR A 73 12.53 -8.96 8.17
N TYR A 74 12.36 -7.75 7.63
CA TYR A 74 13.28 -7.20 6.64
C TYR A 74 14.70 -7.05 7.19
N THR A 75 15.66 -7.57 6.43
CA THR A 75 17.08 -7.36 6.69
C THR A 75 17.66 -6.38 5.68
N LYS A 76 18.36 -5.36 6.18
CA LYS A 76 18.98 -4.31 5.35
C LYS A 76 19.82 -4.91 4.21
N GLY A 77 19.51 -4.50 2.99
CA GLY A 77 20.21 -4.96 1.77
C GLY A 77 19.54 -6.12 1.06
N THR A 78 18.49 -6.70 1.64
CA THR A 78 17.61 -7.63 0.93
C THR A 78 16.97 -6.89 -0.24
N ARG A 79 16.91 -7.57 -1.38
CA ARG A 79 16.33 -7.07 -2.64
C ARG A 79 15.29 -8.06 -3.11
N LEU A 80 14.23 -7.55 -3.74
CA LEU A 80 13.24 -8.40 -4.38
C LEU A 80 13.85 -8.95 -5.68
N GLY A 81 13.99 -10.28 -5.73
CA GLY A 81 14.52 -10.98 -6.89
C GLY A 81 13.43 -11.39 -7.89
N PRO A 82 13.82 -12.04 -9.01
CA PRO A 82 12.86 -12.52 -10.01
C PRO A 82 12.00 -13.69 -9.51
N GLU A 83 12.47 -14.41 -8.49
CA GLU A 83 11.74 -15.54 -7.92
C GLU A 83 10.39 -15.12 -7.31
N PRO A 84 9.34 -15.96 -7.40
CA PRO A 84 8.06 -15.70 -6.76
C PRO A 84 8.24 -15.37 -5.28
N THR A 85 7.75 -14.20 -4.86
CA THR A 85 7.94 -13.69 -3.51
C THR A 85 6.65 -13.04 -3.01
N PHE A 86 6.15 -13.49 -1.87
CA PHE A 86 5.13 -12.76 -1.12
C PHE A 86 5.77 -11.53 -0.49
N VAL A 87 5.17 -10.37 -0.73
CA VAL A 87 5.63 -9.07 -0.24
C VAL A 87 4.53 -8.51 0.66
N VAL A 88 4.82 -8.34 1.94
CA VAL A 88 3.81 -8.14 2.98
C VAL A 88 4.13 -6.94 3.86
N ASP A 89 3.12 -6.10 4.06
CA ASP A 89 3.08 -5.13 5.15
C ASP A 89 1.96 -5.57 6.12
N PRO A 90 2.29 -5.95 7.37
CA PRO A 90 1.30 -6.38 8.34
C PRO A 90 0.31 -5.28 8.73
N ILE A 91 0.77 -4.03 8.88
CA ILE A 91 -0.06 -2.84 9.18
C ILE A 91 0.53 -1.59 8.52
N ASP A 92 0.19 -1.38 7.24
CA ASP A 92 0.45 -0.12 6.57
C ASP A 92 -0.45 0.96 7.18
N GLY A 93 0.14 2.11 7.49
CA GLY A 93 -0.49 3.13 8.32
C GLY A 93 -0.42 2.84 9.81
N THR A 94 0.65 2.18 10.27
CA THR A 94 1.04 2.04 11.69
C THR A 94 0.77 3.29 12.55
N THR A 95 1.11 4.50 12.06
CA THR A 95 0.85 5.75 12.82
C THR A 95 -0.65 5.99 13.00
N ASN A 96 -1.45 5.71 11.97
CA ASN A 96 -2.90 5.80 12.04
C ASN A 96 -3.47 4.78 13.05
N PHE A 97 -2.96 3.54 13.03
CA PHE A 97 -3.34 2.51 13.99
C PHE A 97 -3.12 2.97 15.45
N VAL A 98 -1.94 3.51 15.77
CA VAL A 98 -1.64 4.04 17.12
C VAL A 98 -2.62 5.14 17.54
N HIS A 99 -2.97 6.02 16.62
CA HIS A 99 -3.85 7.16 16.89
C HIS A 99 -5.34 6.84 16.72
N SER A 100 -5.71 5.58 16.47
CA SER A 100 -7.08 5.17 16.16
C SER A 100 -7.69 5.93 14.97
N PHE A 101 -6.84 6.40 14.05
CA PHE A 101 -7.28 6.96 12.79
C PHE A 101 -7.66 5.80 11.86
N PRO A 102 -8.80 5.86 11.16
CA PRO A 102 -9.43 4.68 10.55
C PRO A 102 -8.76 4.18 9.26
N ASP A 103 -7.63 4.76 8.85
CA ASP A 103 -6.96 4.46 7.59
C ASP A 103 -5.67 3.66 7.84
N ALA A 104 -5.82 2.42 8.32
CA ALA A 104 -4.74 1.45 8.44
C ALA A 104 -5.19 0.11 7.84
N CYS A 105 -4.28 -0.63 7.24
CA CYS A 105 -4.62 -1.85 6.50
C CYS A 105 -3.51 -2.90 6.51
N ILE A 106 -3.88 -4.16 6.29
CA ILE A 106 -2.92 -5.18 5.86
C ILE A 106 -2.74 -5.11 4.33
N SER A 107 -1.49 -5.20 3.86
CA SER A 107 -1.12 -5.21 2.44
C SER A 107 -0.42 -6.54 2.10
N LEU A 108 -1.01 -7.31 1.19
CA LEU A 108 -0.51 -8.62 0.76
C LEU A 108 -0.31 -8.65 -0.75
N GLY A 109 0.94 -8.69 -1.20
CA GLY A 109 1.31 -8.80 -2.60
C GLY A 109 2.00 -10.12 -2.93
N LEU A 110 1.85 -10.58 -4.16
CA LEU A 110 2.75 -11.57 -4.77
C LEU A 110 3.45 -10.91 -5.96
N ALA A 111 4.77 -10.96 -5.97
CA ALA A 111 5.60 -10.53 -7.09
C ALA A 111 6.25 -11.74 -7.79
N VAL A 112 6.33 -11.67 -9.12
CA VAL A 112 7.05 -12.61 -9.99
C VAL A 112 7.82 -11.79 -11.01
N ASP A 113 9.10 -12.08 -11.23
CA ASP A 113 9.99 -11.25 -12.07
C ASP A 113 10.01 -9.77 -11.62
N CYS A 114 9.94 -9.53 -10.30
CA CYS A 114 9.80 -8.20 -9.71
C CYS A 114 8.56 -7.40 -10.17
N VAL A 115 7.56 -8.06 -10.77
CA VAL A 115 6.28 -7.49 -11.20
C VAL A 115 5.17 -8.02 -10.30
N PRO A 116 4.27 -7.16 -9.79
CA PRO A 116 3.20 -7.60 -8.89
C PRO A 116 2.11 -8.30 -9.72
N VAL A 117 1.72 -9.51 -9.30
CA VAL A 117 0.78 -10.38 -10.02
C VAL A 117 -0.51 -10.69 -9.25
N VAL A 118 -0.49 -10.54 -7.92
CA VAL A 118 -1.67 -10.59 -7.05
C VAL A 118 -1.53 -9.50 -6.00
N GLY A 119 -2.61 -8.79 -5.68
CA GLY A 119 -2.64 -7.80 -4.61
C GLY A 119 -3.93 -7.89 -3.81
N VAL A 120 -3.83 -7.84 -2.49
CA VAL A 120 -4.94 -7.76 -1.54
C VAL A 120 -4.60 -6.69 -0.51
N ILE A 121 -5.45 -5.67 -0.37
CA ILE A 121 -5.38 -4.65 0.67
C ILE A 121 -6.67 -4.69 1.46
N TYR A 122 -6.59 -4.83 2.78
CA TYR A 122 -7.77 -4.85 3.63
C TYR A 122 -7.63 -3.88 4.81
N ASN A 123 -8.48 -2.86 4.83
CA ASN A 123 -8.68 -1.98 5.96
C ASN A 123 -9.82 -2.53 6.84
N PRO A 124 -9.51 -3.08 8.03
CA PRO A 124 -10.52 -3.67 8.90
C PRO A 124 -11.38 -2.65 9.65
N PHE A 125 -10.89 -1.41 9.84
CA PHE A 125 -11.64 -0.35 10.54
C PHE A 125 -12.83 0.16 9.74
N GLN A 126 -12.71 0.12 8.41
CA GLN A 126 -13.74 0.56 7.46
C GLN A 126 -14.44 -0.60 6.74
N ASP A 127 -14.06 -1.85 7.03
CA ASP A 127 -14.42 -3.06 6.28
C ASP A 127 -14.30 -2.84 4.75
N LEU A 128 -13.10 -2.42 4.35
CA LEU A 128 -12.79 -2.01 2.99
C LEU A 128 -11.71 -2.90 2.41
N LEU A 129 -12.06 -3.66 1.38
CA LEU A 129 -11.21 -4.65 0.74
C LEU A 129 -10.97 -4.26 -0.72
N TYR A 130 -9.70 -4.21 -1.13
CA TYR A 130 -9.27 -4.07 -2.52
C TYR A 130 -8.49 -5.29 -2.95
N THR A 131 -8.75 -5.79 -4.16
CA THR A 131 -8.09 -7.00 -4.65
C THR A 131 -7.86 -6.95 -6.15
N ALA A 132 -6.82 -7.64 -6.61
CA ALA A 132 -6.53 -7.81 -8.02
C ALA A 132 -5.73 -9.09 -8.29
N ILE A 133 -5.91 -9.63 -9.49
CA ILE A 133 -5.10 -10.69 -10.07
C ILE A 133 -4.73 -10.22 -11.47
N LYS A 134 -3.46 -10.37 -11.86
CA LYS A 134 -2.96 -10.01 -13.19
C LYS A 134 -3.85 -10.59 -14.30
N GLY A 135 -4.35 -9.71 -15.18
CA GLY A 135 -5.24 -10.03 -16.29
C GLY A 135 -6.71 -10.29 -15.92
N LYS A 136 -7.12 -10.10 -14.66
CA LYS A 136 -8.52 -10.33 -14.20
C LYS A 136 -9.24 -9.07 -13.72
N GLY A 137 -8.57 -7.93 -13.74
CA GLY A 137 -9.09 -6.66 -13.25
C GLY A 137 -8.98 -6.51 -11.73
N ALA A 138 -9.21 -5.28 -11.27
CA ALA A 138 -9.22 -4.91 -9.87
C ALA A 138 -10.64 -4.69 -9.34
N TYR A 139 -10.85 -5.00 -8.07
CA TYR A 139 -12.14 -4.92 -7.41
C TYR A 139 -12.02 -4.29 -6.02
N MET A 140 -13.11 -3.67 -5.60
CA MET A 140 -13.29 -3.10 -4.28
C MET A 140 -14.58 -3.63 -3.65
N ARG A 141 -14.57 -3.93 -2.36
CA ARG A 141 -15.74 -4.33 -1.59
C ARG A 141 -15.78 -3.55 -0.27
N ARG A 142 -16.98 -3.10 0.11
CA ARG A 142 -17.25 -2.43 1.39
C ARG A 142 -18.28 -3.21 2.20
N ALA A 143 -18.08 -3.36 3.51
CA ALA A 143 -19.13 -3.69 4.49
C ALA A 143 -20.08 -4.85 4.07
N GLY A 144 -19.52 -6.00 3.67
CA GLY A 144 -20.32 -7.16 3.19
C GLY A 144 -21.11 -6.95 1.89
N GLY A 145 -20.94 -5.81 1.21
CA GLY A 145 -21.55 -5.50 -0.08
C GLY A 145 -20.96 -6.30 -1.26
N PRO A 146 -21.51 -6.14 -2.47
CA PRO A 146 -20.96 -6.80 -3.66
C PRO A 146 -19.59 -6.23 -4.03
N ALA A 147 -18.75 -7.05 -4.66
CA ALA A 147 -17.52 -6.56 -5.29
C ALA A 147 -17.86 -5.62 -6.45
N GLN A 148 -17.22 -4.46 -6.49
CA GLN A 148 -17.34 -3.46 -7.54
C GLN A 148 -16.02 -3.42 -8.32
N ARG A 149 -16.11 -3.53 -9.65
CA ARG A 149 -14.93 -3.42 -10.52
C ARG A 149 -14.40 -1.99 -10.49
N LEU A 150 -13.07 -1.86 -10.46
CA LEU A 150 -12.39 -0.57 -10.50
C LEU A 150 -12.05 -0.14 -11.94
N PRO A 151 -11.95 1.19 -12.20
CA PRO A 151 -12.33 2.29 -11.31
C PRO A 151 -13.85 2.34 -11.05
N LEU A 152 -14.27 2.98 -9.95
CA LEU A 152 -15.69 2.99 -9.53
C LEU A 152 -16.58 3.79 -10.50
N ALA A 153 -16.03 4.85 -11.10
CA ALA A 153 -16.73 5.63 -12.10
C ALA A 153 -16.78 4.85 -13.42
N LYS A 154 -17.99 4.67 -13.98
CA LYS A 154 -18.16 3.96 -15.27
C LYS A 154 -17.55 4.70 -16.46
N ASN A 155 -17.51 6.03 -16.39
CA ASN A 155 -16.99 6.92 -17.43
C ASN A 155 -16.11 8.01 -16.78
N PRO A 156 -14.90 7.68 -16.31
CA PRO A 156 -14.01 8.66 -15.72
C PRO A 156 -13.65 9.73 -16.77
N VAL A 157 -13.67 11.00 -16.37
CA VAL A 157 -13.27 12.11 -17.26
C VAL A 157 -11.74 12.15 -17.30
N PRO A 158 -11.11 12.21 -18.49
CA PRO A 158 -9.66 12.31 -18.58
C PRO A 158 -9.13 13.55 -17.84
N LEU A 159 -8.07 13.36 -17.05
CA LEU A 159 -7.36 14.45 -16.42
C LEU A 159 -6.70 15.31 -17.50
N ARG A 160 -7.03 16.61 -17.55
CA ARG A 160 -6.50 17.55 -18.56
C ARG A 160 -5.27 18.32 -18.09
N GLY A 161 -5.00 18.28 -16.79
CA GLY A 161 -3.96 19.02 -16.12
C GLY A 161 -4.03 18.81 -14.61
N LEU A 162 -2.99 19.25 -13.92
CA LEU A 162 -2.89 19.11 -12.47
C LEU A 162 -3.90 19.98 -11.71
N ASP A 163 -4.39 21.05 -12.32
CA ASP A 163 -5.32 22.00 -11.71
C ASP A 163 -6.70 21.43 -11.40
N SER A 164 -7.11 20.39 -12.12
CA SER A 164 -8.32 19.61 -11.79
C SER A 164 -8.04 18.39 -10.91
N ALA A 165 -6.77 18.07 -10.63
CA ALA A 165 -6.38 16.82 -9.98
C ALA A 165 -6.57 16.87 -8.46
N LEU A 166 -7.18 15.82 -7.91
CA LEU A 166 -7.16 15.50 -6.49
C LEU A 166 -6.00 14.53 -6.21
N LEU A 167 -4.96 15.01 -5.53
CA LEU A 167 -3.74 14.25 -5.29
C LEU A 167 -3.71 13.65 -3.88
N ALA A 168 -2.97 12.57 -3.69
CA ALA A 168 -2.44 12.17 -2.38
C ALA A 168 -0.93 12.37 -2.28
N CYS A 169 -0.47 12.67 -1.07
CA CYS A 169 0.93 12.69 -0.69
C CYS A 169 1.10 12.37 0.78
N GLU A 170 2.29 11.91 1.17
CA GLU A 170 2.63 11.66 2.56
C GLU A 170 3.93 12.35 2.97
N TRP A 171 4.01 12.74 4.24
CA TRP A 171 5.18 13.43 4.79
C TRP A 171 6.38 12.48 4.99
N GLY A 172 6.18 11.16 4.91
CA GLY A 172 7.18 10.12 5.16
C GLY A 172 7.60 10.07 6.64
N SER A 173 8.69 9.36 6.94
CA SER A 173 9.25 9.23 8.31
C SER A 173 10.45 10.15 8.58
N THR A 174 11.23 10.50 7.55
CA THR A 174 12.34 11.46 7.66
C THR A 174 11.82 12.88 7.86
N ARG A 175 12.48 13.67 8.73
CA ARG A 175 12.07 15.04 9.10
C ARG A 175 13.12 16.12 8.82
N ASP A 176 14.25 15.73 8.23
CA ASP A 176 15.37 16.61 7.90
C ASP A 176 16.15 16.11 6.68
N GLY A 177 17.15 16.88 6.26
CA GLY A 177 18.05 16.53 5.17
C GLY A 177 17.47 16.75 3.77
N PRO A 178 18.27 16.44 2.73
CA PRO A 178 17.95 16.85 1.36
C PRO A 178 16.65 16.24 0.80
N ASN A 179 16.32 15.02 1.21
CA ASN A 179 15.09 14.35 0.76
C ASN A 179 13.83 15.00 1.37
N PHE A 180 13.88 15.40 2.64
CA PHE A 180 12.78 16.11 3.29
C PHE A 180 12.57 17.49 2.65
N GLU A 181 13.65 18.24 2.43
CA GLU A 181 13.59 19.56 1.77
C GLU A 181 13.03 19.47 0.35
N LEU A 182 13.45 18.46 -0.43
CA LEU A 182 12.92 18.22 -1.77
C LEU A 182 11.43 17.89 -1.74
N LYS A 183 10.99 17.07 -0.79
CA LYS A 183 9.57 16.73 -0.59
C LYS A 183 8.75 17.98 -0.26
N ALA A 184 9.19 18.79 0.70
CA ALA A 184 8.52 20.04 1.07
C ALA A 184 8.46 21.04 -0.09
N ALA A 185 9.55 21.17 -0.86
CA ALA A 185 9.59 22.01 -2.05
C ALA A 185 8.61 21.52 -3.15
N THR A 186 8.49 20.20 -3.32
CA THR A 186 7.56 19.57 -4.27
C THR A 186 6.11 19.83 -3.85
N PHE A 187 5.78 19.61 -2.58
CA PHE A 187 4.46 19.96 -2.03
C PHE A 187 4.12 21.42 -2.29
N ARG A 188 5.03 22.34 -1.94
CA ARG A 188 4.83 23.78 -2.18
C ARG A 188 4.58 24.08 -3.65
N LYS A 189 5.34 23.45 -4.56
CA LYS A 189 5.18 23.64 -6.01
C LYS A 189 3.83 23.12 -6.50
N LEU A 190 3.33 22.00 -5.98
CA LEU A 190 2.02 21.47 -6.34
C LEU A 190 0.88 22.38 -5.84
N ALA A 191 0.98 22.88 -4.61
CA ALA A 191 -0.06 23.66 -3.95
C ALA A 191 -0.12 25.14 -4.38
N ALA A 192 1.03 25.75 -4.69
CA ALA A 192 1.10 27.17 -5.00
C ALA A 192 0.39 27.53 -6.32
N THR A 193 -0.06 28.79 -6.42
CA THR A 193 -0.73 29.33 -7.61
C THR A 193 0.16 29.28 -8.86
N LYS A 194 -0.44 29.22 -10.04
CA LYS A 194 0.29 29.23 -11.32
C LYS A 194 1.09 30.52 -11.51
N GLU A 195 0.57 31.65 -11.04
CA GLU A 195 1.22 32.97 -11.09
C GLU A 195 2.51 33.00 -10.27
N SER A 196 2.55 32.24 -9.16
CA SER A 196 3.75 32.06 -8.33
C SER A 196 4.67 30.92 -8.81
N GLY A 197 4.41 30.34 -9.98
CA GLY A 197 5.19 29.24 -10.55
C GLY A 197 4.84 27.85 -10.00
N GLY A 198 3.70 27.71 -9.33
CA GLY A 198 3.17 26.42 -8.87
C GLY A 198 2.21 25.75 -9.88
N ALA A 199 1.68 24.59 -9.51
CA ALA A 199 0.74 23.83 -10.33
C ALA A 199 -0.73 24.13 -10.01
N MET A 200 -1.01 24.65 -8.81
CA MET A 200 -2.35 24.91 -8.28
C MET A 200 -3.27 23.70 -8.42
N VAL A 201 -2.84 22.55 -7.87
CA VAL A 201 -3.66 21.33 -7.88
C VAL A 201 -5.01 21.58 -7.20
N HIS A 202 -6.05 20.85 -7.60
CA HIS A 202 -7.40 21.08 -7.06
C HIS A 202 -7.38 20.93 -5.53
N SER A 203 -6.81 19.84 -5.04
CA SER A 203 -6.60 19.61 -3.62
C SER A 203 -5.62 18.46 -3.39
N MET A 204 -5.18 18.29 -2.14
CA MET A 204 -4.32 17.20 -1.72
C MET A 204 -4.92 16.46 -0.52
N ARG A 205 -4.64 15.18 -0.38
CA ARG A 205 -4.97 14.32 0.76
C ARG A 205 -3.70 13.65 1.29
N ALA A 206 -3.74 13.25 2.54
CA ALA A 206 -2.75 12.38 3.18
C ALA A 206 -3.56 11.39 3.99
N LEU A 207 -3.72 10.16 3.47
CA LEU A 207 -4.47 9.12 4.16
C LEU A 207 -3.63 8.47 5.27
N GLY A 208 -2.31 8.61 5.24
CA GLY A 208 -1.38 8.03 6.20
C GLY A 208 -1.05 6.56 5.95
N SER A 209 -1.42 6.01 4.79
CA SER A 209 -1.10 4.66 4.32
C SER A 209 -0.83 4.70 2.82
N ALA A 210 0.33 4.20 2.39
CA ALA A 210 0.72 4.18 0.99
C ALA A 210 -0.18 3.24 0.18
N ALA A 211 -0.48 2.05 0.72
CA ALA A 211 -1.34 1.06 0.11
C ALA A 211 -2.76 1.62 -0.12
N LEU A 212 -3.35 2.30 0.88
CA LEU A 212 -4.67 2.93 0.74
C LEU A 212 -4.67 4.10 -0.23
N ASN A 213 -3.61 4.92 -0.26
CA ASN A 213 -3.47 5.97 -1.26
C ASN A 213 -3.45 5.40 -2.68
N ILE A 214 -2.67 4.34 -2.93
CA ILE A 214 -2.61 3.68 -4.25
C ILE A 214 -3.98 3.07 -4.59
N ALA A 215 -4.64 2.39 -3.64
CA ALA A 215 -5.95 1.80 -3.85
C ALA A 215 -7.03 2.86 -4.15
N ALA A 216 -6.96 4.04 -3.52
CA ALA A 216 -7.86 5.15 -3.80
C ALA A 216 -7.64 5.76 -5.20
N VAL A 217 -6.40 5.77 -5.70
CA VAL A 217 -6.12 6.10 -7.12
C VAL A 217 -6.71 5.03 -8.04
N ALA A 218 -6.49 3.75 -7.75
CA ALA A 218 -7.07 2.65 -8.52
C ALA A 218 -8.61 2.71 -8.55
N ALA A 219 -9.22 3.16 -7.45
CA ALA A 219 -10.67 3.33 -7.36
C ALA A 219 -11.21 4.53 -8.17
N GLY A 220 -10.34 5.43 -8.63
CA GLY A 220 -10.70 6.70 -9.25
C GLY A 220 -11.27 7.72 -8.24
N GLN A 221 -10.93 7.57 -6.96
CA GLN A 221 -11.28 8.53 -5.90
C GLN A 221 -10.20 9.61 -5.74
N LEU A 222 -8.97 9.28 -6.09
CA LEU A 222 -7.84 10.19 -6.27
C LEU A 222 -7.36 10.08 -7.72
N ASP A 223 -6.78 11.15 -8.25
CA ASP A 223 -6.26 11.16 -9.62
C ASP A 223 -4.78 10.71 -9.66
N LEU A 224 -4.02 11.02 -8.62
CA LEU A 224 -2.60 10.66 -8.52
C LEU A 224 -2.15 10.61 -7.06
N TYR A 225 -1.21 9.71 -6.79
CA TYR A 225 -0.49 9.61 -5.52
C TYR A 225 1.00 9.75 -5.81
N TRP A 226 1.71 10.50 -4.96
CA TRP A 226 3.16 10.51 -4.98
C TRP A 226 3.71 10.44 -3.56
N GLU A 227 4.73 9.61 -3.37
CA GLU A 227 5.54 9.60 -2.18
C GLU A 227 6.98 9.20 -2.54
N GLY A 228 7.94 9.82 -1.86
CA GLY A 228 9.32 9.33 -1.81
C GLY A 228 9.60 8.73 -0.44
N GLY A 229 10.16 7.52 -0.44
CA GLY A 229 10.55 6.80 0.77
C GLY A 229 9.82 5.48 1.02
N CYS A 230 8.91 5.08 0.14
CA CYS A 230 8.21 3.80 0.25
C CYS A 230 9.16 2.59 0.09
N TRP A 231 8.72 1.46 0.64
CA TRP A 231 9.32 0.15 0.50
C TRP A 231 8.50 -0.75 -0.43
N ALA A 232 9.03 -1.94 -0.72
CA ALA A 232 8.35 -2.89 -1.60
C ALA A 232 6.98 -3.33 -1.03
N TRP A 233 6.87 -3.49 0.30
CA TRP A 233 5.65 -3.90 0.98
C TRP A 233 4.55 -2.83 0.99
N ASP A 234 4.92 -1.55 1.08
CA ASP A 234 4.01 -0.40 0.95
C ASP A 234 3.28 -0.37 -0.40
N VAL A 235 3.96 -0.81 -1.48
CA VAL A 235 3.48 -0.60 -2.86
C VAL A 235 3.05 -1.87 -3.59
N CYS A 236 3.59 -3.06 -3.27
CA CYS A 236 3.44 -4.24 -4.12
C CYS A 236 1.97 -4.63 -4.38
N ALA A 237 1.16 -4.76 -3.31
CA ALA A 237 -0.25 -5.11 -3.44
C ALA A 237 -1.04 -4.00 -4.17
N GLY A 238 -0.85 -2.75 -3.75
CA GLY A 238 -1.51 -1.58 -4.33
C GLY A 238 -1.18 -1.41 -5.80
N TRP A 239 0.06 -1.70 -6.22
CA TRP A 239 0.50 -1.60 -7.60
C TRP A 239 -0.22 -2.63 -8.47
N CYS A 240 -0.36 -3.89 -8.04
CA CYS A 240 -1.18 -4.86 -8.78
C CYS A 240 -2.62 -4.32 -8.99
N ILE A 241 -3.21 -3.79 -7.93
CA ILE A 241 -4.56 -3.22 -7.93
C ILE A 241 -4.66 -2.02 -8.89
N LEU A 242 -3.68 -1.12 -8.86
CA LEU A 242 -3.61 0.05 -9.74
C LEU A 242 -3.49 -0.36 -11.21
N ALA A 243 -2.57 -1.26 -11.54
CA ALA A 243 -2.33 -1.73 -12.90
C ALA A 243 -3.58 -2.41 -13.48
N GLU A 244 -4.24 -3.27 -12.70
CA GLU A 244 -5.45 -3.96 -13.12
C GLU A 244 -6.71 -3.06 -13.17
N ALA A 245 -6.66 -1.89 -12.53
CA ALA A 245 -7.64 -0.81 -12.72
C ALA A 245 -7.34 0.06 -13.96
N GLY A 246 -6.21 -0.15 -14.64
CA GLY A 246 -5.75 0.62 -15.81
C GLY A 246 -4.91 1.85 -15.46
N GLY A 247 -4.44 1.96 -14.22
CA GLY A 247 -3.49 2.98 -13.78
C GLY A 247 -2.04 2.65 -14.15
N ILE A 248 -1.15 3.59 -13.87
CA ILE A 248 0.28 3.49 -14.18
C ILE A 248 1.07 3.82 -12.91
N MET A 249 2.11 3.05 -12.64
CA MET A 249 3.14 3.38 -11.66
C MET A 249 4.37 3.89 -12.40
N ALA A 250 4.95 5.00 -11.96
CA ALA A 250 6.14 5.58 -12.55
C ALA A 250 7.14 5.94 -11.45
N GLY A 251 8.43 5.89 -11.78
CA GLY A 251 9.49 6.24 -10.83
C GLY A 251 9.51 7.74 -10.56
N GLY A 252 9.97 8.12 -9.37
CA GLY A 252 10.11 9.54 -8.98
C GLY A 252 11.15 10.33 -9.79
N ASN A 253 11.96 9.66 -10.62
CA ASN A 253 13.01 10.27 -11.43
C ASN A 253 12.58 10.43 -12.90
N PRO A 254 13.03 11.50 -13.59
CA PRO A 254 12.70 11.71 -15.00
C PRO A 254 13.06 10.51 -15.89
N GLY A 255 12.10 10.07 -16.71
CA GLY A 255 12.29 9.01 -17.71
C GLY A 255 12.06 7.58 -17.19
N VAL A 256 11.72 7.39 -15.92
CA VAL A 256 11.44 6.07 -15.34
C VAL A 256 9.94 5.79 -15.41
N TRP A 257 9.48 5.10 -16.46
CA TRP A 257 8.06 4.84 -16.72
C TRP A 257 7.59 3.44 -16.36
N ASP A 258 8.51 2.47 -16.35
CA ASP A 258 8.20 1.06 -16.06
C ASP A 258 9.15 0.53 -14.98
N PRO A 259 9.12 1.08 -13.74
CA PRO A 259 9.99 0.59 -12.66
C PRO A 259 9.63 -0.85 -12.28
N ALA A 260 10.61 -1.58 -11.76
CA ALA A 260 10.34 -2.81 -11.00
C ALA A 260 9.86 -2.49 -9.58
N VAL A 261 9.22 -3.44 -8.89
CA VAL A 261 8.74 -3.23 -7.51
C VAL A 261 9.84 -2.80 -6.54
N ASP A 262 11.09 -3.22 -6.75
CA ASP A 262 12.25 -2.85 -5.91
C ASP A 262 12.92 -1.53 -6.34
N GLU A 263 12.46 -0.94 -7.44
CA GLU A 263 12.91 0.35 -8.02
C GLU A 263 11.85 1.45 -7.91
N ARG A 264 10.75 1.16 -7.21
CA ARG A 264 9.74 2.10 -6.71
C ARG A 264 10.32 3.43 -6.18
#